data_AF-A0A2E3JQB9-F1
#
_entry.id   AF-A0A2E3JQB9-F1
#
_cell.length_a   1.000
_cell.length_b   1.000
_cell.length_c   1.000
_cell.angle_alpha   90.00
_cell.angle_beta   90.00
_cell.angle_gamma   90.00
#
_symmetry.space_group_name_H-M   'P 1'
#
loop_
_entity.id
_entity.type
_entity.pdbx_description
1 polymer ?
#
loop_
_entity_poly.entity_id
_entity_poly.type
_entity_poly.pdbx_seq_one_letter_code
_entity_poly.pdbx_strand_id
1 'polypeptide(L)'
;MNEPHKPHPTPKQYVQIAIILGVLTAIEVALYYTEDIVGVFTDPLLMILAIGKFVIVVGWFMHLRFENKLVNRFFVGGMILALFLFAIVMLERASGNYF
;
A
#
# COMPACT_ATOMS: atom_id res chain seq x y z
N MET A 1 24.33 40.56 -1.60
CA MET A 1 24.68 39.28 -2.23
C MET A 1 24.44 38.18 -1.23
N ASN A 2 23.79 37.10 -1.67
CA ASN A 2 23.65 35.78 -1.05
C ASN A 2 22.49 35.61 -0.05
N GLU A 3 21.32 35.29 -0.60
CA GLU A 3 20.21 34.67 0.12
C GLU A 3 20.60 33.24 0.54
N PRO A 4 20.22 32.76 1.75
CA PRO A 4 20.51 31.40 2.17
C PRO A 4 19.67 30.41 1.36
N HIS A 5 20.33 29.62 0.51
CA HIS A 5 19.73 28.55 -0.28
C HIS A 5 19.06 27.52 0.64
N LYS A 6 17.73 27.47 0.62
CA LYS A 6 16.95 26.41 1.27
C LYS A 6 17.34 25.06 0.65
N PRO A 7 17.67 24.02 1.43
CA PRO A 7 17.93 22.69 0.90
C PRO A 7 16.65 22.15 0.26
N HIS A 8 16.63 22.10 -1.07
CA HIS A 8 15.54 21.49 -1.81
C HIS A 8 15.54 19.97 -1.54
N PRO A 9 14.40 19.37 -1.15
CA PRO A 9 14.32 17.95 -0.85
C PRO A 9 14.76 17.12 -2.05
N THR A 10 15.75 16.26 -1.83
CA THR A 10 16.50 15.60 -2.90
C THR A 10 15.66 14.51 -3.57
N PRO A 11 15.50 14.51 -4.90
CA PRO A 11 14.74 13.50 -5.66
C PRO A 11 15.18 12.05 -5.42
N LYS A 12 16.42 11.86 -4.95
CA LYS A 12 17.03 10.55 -4.68
C LYS A 12 16.24 9.70 -3.68
N GLN A 13 15.61 10.32 -2.67
CA GLN A 13 14.83 9.57 -1.68
C GLN A 13 13.58 8.95 -2.29
N TYR A 14 12.86 9.70 -3.13
CA TYR A 14 11.66 9.22 -3.84
C TYR A 14 11.96 8.06 -4.77
N VAL A 15 13.10 8.12 -5.49
CA VAL A 15 13.54 7.03 -6.37
C VAL A 15 13.82 5.76 -5.56
N GLN A 16 14.46 5.87 -4.40
CA GLN A 16 14.72 4.71 -3.55
C GLN A 16 13.42 4.06 -3.03
N ILE A 17 12.43 4.88 -2.66
CA ILE A 17 11.10 4.42 -2.24
C ILE A 17 10.37 3.75 -3.41
N ALA A 18 10.45 4.34 -4.61
CA ALA A 18 9.88 3.76 -5.84
C ALA A 18 10.43 2.36 -6.12
N ILE A 19 11.75 2.17 -5.96
CA ILE A 19 12.41 0.88 -6.14
C ILE A 19 11.90 -0.14 -5.12
N ILE A 20 11.77 0.24 -3.84
CA ILE A 20 11.20 -0.65 -2.80
C ILE A 20 9.77 -1.06 -3.15
N LEU A 21 8.95 -0.10 -3.59
CA LEU A 21 7.58 -0.36 -4.07
C LEU A 21 7.57 -1.31 -5.27
N GLY A 22 8.47 -1.12 -6.23
CA GLY A 22 8.63 -2.02 -7.38
C GLY A 22 8.99 -3.44 -6.97
N VAL A 23 9.91 -3.59 -6.02
CA VAL A 23 10.28 -4.92 -5.47
C VAL A 23 9.10 -5.55 -4.74
N LEU A 24 8.36 -4.80 -3.93
CA LEU A 24 7.15 -5.31 -3.26
C LEU A 24 6.10 -5.78 -4.27
N THR A 25 5.90 -5.05 -5.36
CA THR A 25 4.99 -5.47 -6.44
C THR A 25 5.50 -6.70 -7.17
N ALA A 26 6.82 -6.82 -7.41
CA ALA A 26 7.38 -8.03 -8.01
C ALA A 26 7.19 -9.27 -7.13
N ILE A 27 7.35 -9.11 -5.80
CA ILE A 27 7.07 -10.18 -4.81
C ILE A 27 5.59 -10.55 -4.83
N GLU A 28 4.69 -9.57 -4.86
CA GLU A 28 3.24 -9.80 -4.95
C GLU A 28 2.86 -10.59 -6.21
N VAL A 29 3.40 -10.19 -7.37
CA VAL A 29 3.18 -10.90 -8.64
C VAL A 29 3.72 -12.33 -8.55
N ALA A 30 4.93 -12.51 -8.01
CA ALA A 30 5.50 -13.85 -7.82
C ALA A 30 4.62 -14.71 -6.90
N LEU A 31 4.15 -14.16 -5.78
CA LEU A 31 3.24 -14.84 -4.84
C LEU A 31 1.92 -15.22 -5.50
N TYR A 32 1.34 -14.33 -6.31
CA TYR A 32 0.13 -14.59 -7.07
C TYR A 32 0.32 -15.74 -8.07
N TYR A 33 1.45 -15.79 -8.79
CA TYR A 33 1.76 -16.92 -9.69
C TYR A 33 2.11 -18.22 -8.97
N THR A 34 2.49 -18.17 -7.70
CA THR A 34 2.77 -19.35 -6.86
C THR A 34 1.62 -19.69 -5.90
N GLU A 35 0.41 -19.22 -6.19
CA GLU A 35 -0.78 -19.41 -5.34
C GLU A 35 -1.05 -20.88 -5.01
N ASP A 36 -0.74 -21.80 -5.92
CA ASP A 36 -0.88 -23.25 -5.74
C ASP A 36 -0.02 -23.82 -4.60
N ILE A 37 1.09 -23.16 -4.25
CA ILE A 37 2.02 -23.61 -3.19
C ILE A 37 1.58 -23.08 -1.81
N VAL A 38 0.93 -21.91 -1.79
CA VAL A 38 0.59 -21.17 -0.56
C VAL A 38 -0.87 -21.36 -0.16
N GLY A 39 -1.74 -21.75 -1.10
CA GLY A 39 -3.12 -22.15 -0.86
C GLY A 39 -3.98 -21.04 -0.25
N VAL A 40 -4.77 -21.36 0.77
CA VAL A 40 -5.68 -20.43 1.48
C VAL A 40 -4.98 -19.21 2.07
N PHE A 41 -3.66 -19.26 2.31
CA PHE A 41 -2.91 -18.15 2.87
C PHE A 41 -2.49 -17.09 1.83
N THR A 42 -2.66 -17.35 0.54
CA THR A 42 -2.32 -16.41 -0.54
C THR A 42 -3.11 -15.10 -0.42
N ASP A 43 -4.44 -15.21 -0.27
CA ASP A 43 -5.35 -14.07 -0.16
C ASP A 43 -5.00 -13.09 0.98
N PRO A 44 -4.83 -13.55 2.25
CA PRO A 44 -4.45 -12.64 3.33
C PRO A 44 -3.03 -12.08 3.20
N LEU A 45 -2.09 -12.83 2.60
CA LEU A 45 -0.71 -12.37 2.40
C LEU A 45 -0.65 -11.23 1.36
N LEU A 46 -1.35 -11.39 0.23
CA LEU A 46 -1.51 -10.35 -0.78
C LEU A 46 -2.16 -9.09 -0.18
N MET A 47 -3.13 -9.26 0.73
CA MET A 47 -3.74 -8.13 1.43
C MET A 47 -2.73 -7.36 2.29
N ILE A 48 -1.87 -8.04 3.06
CA ILE A 48 -0.84 -7.38 3.86
C ILE A 48 0.12 -6.58 2.97
N LEU A 49 0.52 -7.15 1.82
CA LEU A 49 1.35 -6.46 0.84
C LEU A 49 0.65 -5.24 0.24
N ALA A 50 -0.64 -5.33 -0.08
CA ALA A 50 -1.44 -4.23 -0.58
C ALA A 50 -1.53 -3.07 0.44
N ILE A 51 -1.82 -3.37 1.71
CA ILE A 51 -1.87 -2.38 2.80
C ILE A 51 -0.50 -1.73 2.98
N GLY A 52 0.57 -2.52 3.03
CA GLY A 52 1.94 -2.01 3.18
C GLY A 52 2.31 -1.02 2.08
N LYS A 53 2.02 -1.36 0.82
CA LYS A 53 2.24 -0.46 -0.32
C LYS A 53 1.40 0.82 -0.21
N PHE A 54 0.12 0.70 0.16
CA PHE A 54 -0.76 1.86 0.34
C PHE A 54 -0.19 2.84 1.37
N VAL A 55 0.28 2.35 2.52
CA VAL A 55 0.90 3.19 3.57
C VAL A 55 2.17 3.88 3.06
N ILE A 56 3.01 3.18 2.30
CA ILE A 56 4.23 3.77 1.72
C ILE A 56 3.89 4.87 0.71
N VAL A 57 2.90 4.64 -0.16
CA VAL A 57 2.45 5.62 -1.17
C VAL A 57 1.84 6.84 -0.52
N VAL A 58 0.91 6.64 0.42
CA VAL A 58 0.22 7.71 1.17
C VAL A 58 1.22 8.54 1.97
N GLY A 59 2.14 7.88 2.67
CA GLY A 59 3.17 8.54 3.45
C GLY A 59 4.09 9.39 2.57
N TRP A 60 4.75 8.78 1.60
CA TRP A 60 5.87 9.40 0.88
C TRP A 60 5.50 10.03 -0.46
N PHE A 61 4.67 9.40 -1.29
CA PHE A 61 4.32 9.94 -2.61
C PHE A 61 3.20 10.97 -2.57
N MET A 62 2.21 10.78 -1.68
CA MET A 62 1.11 11.75 -1.51
C MET A 62 1.44 12.85 -0.50
N HIS A 63 2.68 12.89 0.01
CA HIS A 63 3.19 13.91 0.92
C HIS A 63 2.34 14.14 2.19
N LEU A 64 1.48 13.20 2.57
CA LEU A 64 0.55 13.37 3.69
C LEU A 64 1.26 13.60 5.03
N ARG A 65 2.52 13.21 5.14
CA ARG A 65 3.38 13.54 6.29
C ARG A 65 3.53 15.06 6.50
N PHE A 66 3.43 15.86 5.45
CA PHE A 66 3.66 17.31 5.46
C PHE A 66 2.38 18.13 5.23
N GLU A 67 1.24 17.47 5.00
CA GLU A 67 -0.04 18.08 4.66
C GLU A 67 -0.97 18.24 5.87
N ASN A 68 -2.08 18.96 5.66
CA ASN A 68 -3.09 19.17 6.70
C ASN A 68 -3.81 17.87 7.11
N LYS A 69 -4.17 17.79 8.41
CA LYS A 69 -4.85 16.63 9.02
C LYS A 69 -6.15 16.20 8.30
N LEU A 70 -6.78 17.10 7.54
CA LEU A 70 -7.99 16.83 6.77
C LEU A 70 -7.75 15.85 5.62
N VAL A 71 -6.68 16.04 4.84
CA VAL A 71 -6.34 15.18 3.70
C VAL A 71 -5.94 13.79 4.19
N ASN A 72 -5.19 13.72 5.29
CA ASN A 72 -4.83 12.45 5.93
C ASN A 72 -6.07 11.66 6.40
N ARG A 73 -7.06 12.34 7.00
CA ARG A 73 -8.33 11.69 7.40
C ARG A 73 -9.12 11.15 6.22
N PHE A 74 -9.12 11.83 5.08
CA PHE A 74 -9.80 11.37 3.89
C PHE A 74 -9.18 10.07 3.35
N PHE A 75 -7.84 10.00 3.28
CA PHE A 75 -7.13 8.78 2.87
C PHE A 75 -7.29 7.62 3.85
N VAL A 76 -7.25 7.91 5.16
CA VAL A 76 -7.53 6.91 6.19
C VAL A 76 -8.98 6.41 6.10
N GLY A 77 -9.94 7.30 5.83
CA GLY A 77 -11.33 6.92 5.57
C GLY A 77 -11.46 5.98 4.37
N GLY A 78 -10.78 6.28 3.26
CA GLY A 78 -10.71 5.40 2.09
C GLY A 78 -10.08 4.03 2.40
N MET A 79 -9.02 4.01 3.22
CA MET A 79 -8.39 2.76 3.66
C MET A 79 -9.33 1.90 4.51
N ILE A 80 -10.05 2.51 5.47
CA ILE A 80 -11.03 1.79 6.30
C ILE A 80 -12.15 1.22 5.43
N LEU A 81 -12.66 2.01 4.47
CA LEU A 81 -13.68 1.55 3.54
C LEU A 81 -13.20 0.37 2.69
N ALA A 82 -11.98 0.45 2.14
CA ALA A 82 -11.38 -0.62 1.35
C ALA A 82 -11.23 -1.92 2.17
N LEU A 83 -10.73 -1.81 3.41
CA LEU A 83 -10.62 -2.95 4.34
C LEU A 83 -12.00 -3.56 4.65
N PHE A 84 -13.02 -2.73 4.82
CA PHE A 84 -14.38 -3.18 5.08
C PHE A 84 -14.97 -3.96 3.90
N LEU A 85 -14.86 -3.43 2.68
CA LEU A 85 -15.30 -4.12 1.47
C LEU A 85 -14.53 -5.43 1.26
N PHE A 86 -13.22 -5.42 1.51
CA PHE A 86 -12.42 -6.63 1.37
C PHE A 86 -12.79 -7.70 2.41
N ALA A 87 -13.09 -7.30 3.65
CA ALA A 87 -13.57 -8.22 4.69
C ALA A 87 -14.89 -8.89 4.28
N ILE A 88 -15.79 -8.15 3.63
CA ILE A 88 -17.04 -8.71 3.07
C ILE A 88 -16.73 -9.73 1.98
N VAL A 89 -15.87 -9.39 1.02
CA VAL A 89 -15.49 -10.31 -0.08
C VAL A 89 -14.80 -11.56 0.44
N MET A 90 -13.91 -11.44 1.43
CA MET A 90 -13.25 -12.59 2.06
C MET A 90 -14.26 -13.48 2.80
N LEU A 91 -15.21 -12.89 3.50
CA LEU A 91 -16.28 -13.63 4.17
C LEU A 91 -17.18 -14.35 3.16
N GLU A 92 -17.53 -13.69 2.04
CA GLU A 92 -18.29 -14.30 0.95
C GLU A 92 -17.53 -15.46 0.31
N ARG A 93 -16.25 -15.26 -0.03
CA ARG A 93 -15.40 -16.30 -0.60
C ARG A 93 -15.23 -17.49 0.36
N ALA A 94 -15.09 -17.22 1.65
CA ALA A 94 -15.09 -18.27 2.66
C ALA A 94 -16.44 -19.00 2.69
N SER A 95 -17.57 -18.28 2.69
CA SER A 95 -18.93 -18.84 2.69
C SER A 95 -19.25 -19.65 1.42
N GLY A 96 -18.76 -19.22 0.26
CA GLY A 96 -18.99 -19.86 -1.04
C GLY A 96 -18.25 -21.18 -1.20
N ASN A 97 -17.18 -21.41 -0.43
CA ASN A 97 -16.47 -22.70 -0.41
C ASN A 97 -17.24 -23.80 0.36
N TYR A 98 -18.39 -23.49 0.97
CA TYR A 98 -19.23 -24.45 1.69
C TYR A 98 -20.51 -24.87 0.94
N PHE A 99 -20.65 -24.48 -0.34
CA PHE A 99 -21.69 -24.95 -1.28
C PHE A 99 -21.05 -25.46 -2.57
#